data_AF-Q6DQW4-F1
#
_entry.id   AF-Q6DQW4-F1
#
_cell.length_a   1.000
_cell.length_b   1.000
_cell.length_c   1.000
_cell.angle_alpha   90.00
_cell.angle_beta   90.00
_cell.angle_gamma   90.00
#
_symmetry.space_group_name_H-M   'P 1'
#
loop_
_entity.id
_entity.type
_entity.pdbx_description
1 polymer ?
#
loop_
_entity_poly.entity_id
_entity_poly.type
_entity_poly.pdbx_seq_one_letter_code
_entity_poly.pdbx_strand_id
1 'polypeptide(L)' 'MIKNKEIIINFKNLEHNVISIKNHVQKRELVATLKADAYGHGLIQTFKFLKKRGINYFGLFWIDDALKLKKI' A
#
# COMPACT_ATOMS: atom_id res chain seq x y z
N MET A 1 33.33 10.78 3.01
CA MET A 1 32.52 10.15 1.94
C MET A 1 31.10 9.91 2.47
N ILE A 2 30.11 10.63 1.97
CA ILE A 2 28.70 10.35 2.26
C ILE A 2 28.35 9.08 1.48
N LYS A 3 28.05 7.98 2.18
CA LYS A 3 27.45 6.80 1.56
C LYS A 3 25.99 7.13 1.26
N ASN A 4 25.63 7.24 -0.01
CA ASN A 4 24.22 7.27 -0.41
C ASN A 4 23.60 5.91 -0.07
N LYS A 5 22.61 5.92 0.82
CA LYS A 5 21.81 4.74 1.16
C LYS A 5 20.48 4.88 0.43
N GLU A 6 20.11 3.85 -0.32
CA GLU A 6 18.87 3.82 -1.08
C GLU A 6 17.99 2.66 -0.60
N ILE A 7 16.68 2.86 -0.67
CA ILE A 7 15.66 1.83 -0.42
C ILE A 7 14.89 1.66 -1.72
N ILE A 8 14.87 0.45 -2.26
CA ILE A 8 14.20 0.13 -3.53
C ILE A 8 12.93 -0.65 -3.22
N ILE A 9 11.78 -0.11 -3.61
CA ILE A 9 10.48 -0.76 -3.48
C ILE A 9 10.03 -1.27 -4.85
N ASN A 10 9.95 -2.60 -4.99
CA ASN A 10 9.52 -3.24 -6.24
C ASN A 10 8.01 -3.50 -6.25
N PHE A 11 7.27 -2.66 -6.95
CA PHE A 11 5.82 -2.79 -7.07
C PHE A 11 5.35 -4.03 -7.84
N LYS A 12 6.20 -4.70 -8.63
CA LYS A 12 5.84 -5.99 -9.25
C LYS A 12 5.66 -7.09 -8.19
N ASN A 13 6.44 -7.04 -7.10
CA ASN A 13 6.29 -7.99 -6.00
C ASN A 13 4.96 -7.76 -5.27
N LEU A 14 4.58 -6.49 -5.06
CA LEU A 14 3.30 -6.15 -4.48
C LEU A 14 2.13 -6.57 -5.38
N GLU A 15 2.26 -6.42 -6.70
CA GLU A 15 1.26 -6.90 -7.67
C GLU A 15 1.02 -8.40 -7.55
N HIS A 16 2.10 -9.19 -7.55
CA HIS A 16 2.05 -10.63 -7.41
C HIS A 16 1.30 -11.03 -6.13
N ASN A 17 1.63 -10.39 -5.01
CA ASN A 17 0.98 -10.64 -3.73
C ASN A 17 -0.52 -10.31 -3.76
N VAL A 18 -0.89 -9.16 -4.33
CA VAL A 18 -2.30 -8.75 -4.46
C VAL A 18 -3.08 -9.74 -5.31
N ILE A 19 -2.53 -10.20 -6.43
CA ILE A 19 -3.17 -11.20 -7.30
C ILE A 19 -3.35 -12.51 -6.54
N SER A 20 -2.30 -12.99 -5.87
CA SER A 20 -2.33 -14.23 -5.08
C SER A 20 -3.41 -14.18 -4.00
N ILE A 21 -3.46 -13.09 -3.22
CA ILE A 21 -4.47 -12.90 -2.16
C ILE A 21 -5.87 -12.83 -2.76
N LYS A 22 -6.08 -12.05 -3.84
CA LYS A 22 -7.39 -11.95 -4.51
C LYS A 22 -7.89 -13.30 -5.02
N ASN A 23 -7.02 -14.11 -5.60
CA ASN A 23 -7.37 -15.46 -6.05
C ASN A 23 -7.82 -16.35 -4.88
N HIS A 24 -7.17 -16.21 -3.72
CA HIS A 24 -7.51 -16.95 -2.52
C HIS A 24 -8.84 -16.48 -1.89
N VAL A 25 -9.03 -15.18 -1.72
CA VAL A 25 -10.22 -14.63 -1.04
C VAL A 25 -11.44 -14.50 -1.94
N GLN A 26 -11.24 -14.60 -3.26
CA GLN A 26 -12.26 -14.49 -4.31
C GLN A 26 -13.01 -13.16 -4.28
N LYS A 27 -14.31 -13.18 -4.02
CA LYS A 27 -15.19 -12.00 -4.05
C LYS A 27 -15.18 -11.18 -2.75
N ARG A 28 -14.48 -11.64 -1.71
CA ARG A 28 -14.44 -10.95 -0.42
C ARG A 28 -13.61 -9.66 -0.54
N GLU A 29 -14.07 -8.61 0.14
CA GLU A 29 -13.36 -7.34 0.17
C GLU A 29 -12.05 -7.44 0.97
N LEU A 30 -11.06 -6.66 0.56
CA LEU A 30 -9.76 -6.59 1.20
C LEU A 30 -9.61 -5.25 1.92
N VAL A 31 -9.17 -5.30 3.17
CA VAL A 31 -8.68 -4.13 3.91
C VAL A 31 -7.16 -4.14 3.85
N ALA A 32 -6.58 -3.31 2.97
CA ALA A 32 -5.13 -3.17 2.89
C ALA A 32 -4.63 -2.29 4.04
N THR A 33 -3.88 -2.88 4.97
CA THR A 33 -3.33 -2.12 6.09
C THR A 33 -2.07 -1.38 5.67
N LEU A 34 -2.06 -0.06 5.79
CA LEU A 34 -0.97 0.83 5.38
C LEU A 34 -0.41 1.67 6.55
N LYS A 35 -0.52 1.17 7.79
CA LYS A 35 0.06 1.84 8.97
C LYS A 35 1.58 2.05 8.82
N ALA A 36 2.11 3.03 9.54
CA ALA A 36 3.54 3.33 9.60
C ALA A 36 4.18 3.50 8.20
N ASP A 37 3.64 4.43 7.41
CA ASP A 37 4.11 4.70 6.04
C ASP A 37 4.07 3.47 5.11
N ALA A 38 2.97 2.71 5.15
CA ALA A 38 2.85 1.40 4.51
C ALA A 38 4.01 0.46 4.92
N TYR A 39 4.26 0.35 6.22
CA TYR A 39 5.37 -0.44 6.77
C TYR A 39 6.73 -0.01 6.19
N GLY A 40 6.93 1.30 5.99
CA GLY A 40 8.15 1.88 5.42
C GLY A 40 8.32 1.73 3.90
N HIS A 41 7.28 1.27 3.18
CA HIS A 41 7.32 1.14 1.71
C HIS A 41 6.85 2.42 0.99
N GLY A 42 6.42 3.44 1.73
CA GLY A 42 5.88 4.69 1.19
C GLY A 42 4.37 4.65 1.05
N LEU A 43 3.67 5.44 1.88
CA LEU A 43 2.22 5.47 1.99
C LEU A 43 1.52 5.83 0.68
N ILE A 44 1.92 6.93 0.05
CA ILE A 44 1.19 7.53 -1.07
C ILE A 44 1.29 6.67 -2.32
N GLN A 45 2.50 6.23 -2.65
CA GLN A 45 2.77 5.39 -3.82
C GLN A 45 2.08 4.03 -3.65
N THR A 46 2.16 3.43 -2.46
CA THR A 46 1.50 2.16 -2.15
C THR A 46 -0.02 2.28 -2.21
N PHE A 47 -0.61 3.32 -1.62
CA PHE A 47 -2.05 3.58 -1.70
C PHE A 47 -2.52 3.70 -3.15
N LYS A 48 -1.90 4.58 -3.95
CA LYS A 48 -2.27 4.78 -5.37
C LYS A 48 -2.17 3.47 -6.15
N PHE A 49 -1.11 2.71 -5.93
CA PHE A 49 -0.87 1.44 -6.59
C PHE A 49 -1.97 0.42 -6.30
N LEU A 50 -2.38 0.27 -5.03
CA LEU A 50 -3.42 -0.66 -4.58
C LEU A 50 -4.81 -0.19 -5.00
N LYS A 51 -5.10 1.12 -4.90
CA LYS A 51 -6.37 1.72 -5.31
C LYS A 51 -6.64 1.51 -6.80
N LYS A 52 -5.64 1.72 -7.66
CA LYS A 52 -5.73 1.45 -9.11
C LYS A 52 -6.04 -0.03 -9.41
N ARG A 53 -5.70 -0.94 -8.49
CA ARG A 53 -5.98 -2.38 -8.59
C ARG A 53 -7.29 -2.78 -7.91
N GLY A 54 -8.16 -1.83 -7.59
CA GLY A 54 -9.51 -2.09 -7.08
C GLY A 54 -9.56 -2.52 -5.61
N ILE A 55 -8.53 -2.22 -4.81
CA ILE A 55 -8.64 -2.30 -3.34
C ILE A 55 -9.26 -1.00 -2.85
N ASN A 56 -10.37 -1.11 -2.12
CA ASN A 56 -11.19 0.04 -1.74
C ASN A 56 -11.14 0.39 -0.26
N TYR A 57 -10.69 -0.53 0.60
CA TYR A 57 -10.61 -0.30 2.04
C TYR A 57 -9.17 -0.32 2.51
N PHE A 58 -8.84 0.62 3.39
CA PHE A 58 -7.48 0.82 3.87
C PHE A 58 -7.48 0.98 5.38
N GLY A 59 -6.68 0.16 6.07
CA GLY A 59 -6.47 0.24 7.50
C GLY A 59 -5.27 1.14 7.81
N LEU A 60 -5.48 2.19 8.59
CA LEU A 60 -4.44 3.15 8.98
C LEU A 60 -4.34 3.21 10.50
N PHE A 61 -3.22 3.73 11.01
CA PHE A 61 -3.03 3.89 12.46
C PHE A 61 -3.33 5.32 12.91
N TRP A 62 -2.91 6.33 12.15
CA TRP A 62 -3.12 7.74 12.47
C TRP A 62 -4.18 8.39 11.57
N ILE A 63 -4.98 9.30 12.13
CA ILE A 63 -5.99 10.05 11.38
C ILE A 63 -5.36 10.98 10.33
N ASP A 64 -4.16 11.51 10.58
CA ASP A 64 -3.46 12.40 9.65
C ASP A 64 -3.12 11.70 8.33
N ASP A 65 -2.74 10.42 8.39
CA ASP A 65 -2.53 9.60 7.19
C ASP A 65 -3.83 9.46 6.41
N ALA A 66 -4.96 9.27 7.10
CA ALA A 66 -6.27 9.16 6.47
C ALA A 66 -6.68 10.47 5.79
N LEU A 67 -6.49 11.59 6.47
CA LEU A 67 -6.77 12.93 5.94
C LEU A 67 -5.86 13.26 4.74
N LYS A 68 -4.60 12.83 4.76
CA LYS A 68 -3.67 12.97 3.64
C LYS A 68 -4.13 12.18 2.42
N LEU A 69 -4.52 10.92 2.61
CA LEU A 69 -5.02 10.07 1.53
C LEU A 69 -6.35 10.55 0.96
N LYS A 70 -7.23 11.14 1.78
CA LYS A 70 -8.52 11.69 1.33
C LYS A 70 -8.39 12.80 0.28
N LYS A 71 -7.26 13.51 0.24
CA LYS A 71 -7.01 14.63 -0.68
C LYS A 71 -6.49 14.20 -2.06
N ILE A 72 -6.33 12.89 -2.29
CA ILE A 72 -5.63 12.31 -3.44
C ILE A 72 -6.52 11.25 -4.10
#